data_AF-A0A640TV77-F1
#
_entry.id   AF-A0A640TV77-F1
#
_cell.length_a   1.000
_cell.length_b   1.000
_cell.length_c   1.000
_cell.angle_alpha   90.00
_cell.angle_beta   90.00
_cell.angle_gamma   90.00
#
_symmetry.space_group_name_H-M   'P 1'
#
loop_
_entity.id
_entity.type
_entity.pdbx_description
1 polymer ?
#
loop_
_entity_poly.entity_id
_entity_poly.type
_entity_poly.pdbx_seq_one_letter_code
_entity_poly.pdbx_strand_id
1 'polypeptide(L)'
;MLKKTPLHDLHAELGASFTDFAGWSMPLRYTSELAEHHAVRTIAGIFDLTHMGEIELSGPEAGRALDHPIAMAYLPTGRSAPGTEVLVDIRGSKEPAQVVELPFYRRQACPPQENRS
;
A
#
# COMPACT_ATOMS: atom_id res chain seq x y z
N MET A 1 0.52 2.54 -23.41
CA MET A 1 1.98 2.48 -23.16
C MET A 1 2.17 2.22 -21.67
N LEU A 2 3.05 1.29 -21.27
CA LEU A 2 3.30 1.00 -19.86
C LEU A 2 4.11 2.12 -19.19
N LYS A 3 3.86 2.37 -17.90
CA LYS A 3 4.67 3.29 -17.08
C LYS A 3 6.04 2.69 -16.81
N LYS A 4 7.05 3.53 -16.57
CA LYS A 4 8.43 3.12 -16.28
C LYS A 4 8.88 3.66 -14.93
N THR A 5 9.62 2.87 -14.16
CA THR A 5 10.27 3.34 -12.94
C THR A 5 11.49 4.22 -13.28
N PRO A 6 12.00 5.05 -12.35
CA PRO A 6 13.24 5.80 -12.56
C PRO A 6 14.46 4.91 -12.85
N LEU A 7 14.44 3.65 -12.42
CA LEU A 7 15.53 2.68 -12.63
C LEU A 7 15.34 1.82 -13.89
N HIS A 8 14.32 2.10 -14.72
CA HIS A 8 13.99 1.27 -15.87
C HIS A 8 15.18 1.05 -16.82
N ASP A 9 15.92 2.11 -17.14
CA ASP A 9 17.01 2.01 -18.11
C ASP A 9 18.20 1.25 -17.53
N LEU A 10 18.47 1.39 -16.23
CA LEU A 10 19.45 0.56 -15.50
C LEU A 10 19.06 -0.93 -15.54
N HIS A 11 17.77 -1.25 -15.36
CA HIS A 11 17.31 -2.64 -15.48
C HIS A 11 17.53 -3.20 -16.89
N ALA A 12 17.29 -2.39 -17.92
CA ALA A 12 17.54 -2.79 -19.30
C ALA A 12 19.03 -3.03 -19.57
N GLU A 13 19.91 -2.16 -19.06
CA GLU A 13 21.37 -2.34 -19.14
C GLU A 13 21.86 -3.61 -18.42
N LEU A 14 21.24 -3.95 -17.29
CA LEU A 14 21.53 -5.18 -16.53
C LEU A 14 20.90 -6.45 -17.15
N GLY A 15 20.21 -6.32 -18.29
CA GLY A 15 19.65 -7.46 -19.03
C GLY A 15 18.32 -7.98 -18.49
N ALA A 16 17.54 -7.15 -17.78
CA ALA A 16 16.23 -7.56 -17.28
C ALA A 16 15.27 -7.94 -18.42
N SER A 17 14.52 -9.02 -18.20
CA SER A 17 13.28 -9.29 -18.94
C SER A 17 12.13 -8.54 -18.28
N PHE A 18 11.29 -7.86 -19.06
CA PHE A 18 10.20 -7.02 -18.54
C PHE A 18 8.82 -7.67 -18.69
N THR A 19 7.90 -7.33 -17.78
CA THR A 19 6.49 -7.71 -17.82
C THR A 19 5.58 -6.51 -17.55
N ASP A 20 4.32 -6.59 -17.98
CA ASP A 20 3.26 -5.72 -17.47
C ASP A 20 2.88 -6.16 -16.07
N PHE A 21 3.13 -5.29 -15.08
CA PHE A 21 2.68 -5.46 -13.71
C PHE A 21 1.95 -4.20 -13.25
N ALA A 22 0.64 -4.31 -13.05
CA ALA A 22 -0.22 -3.18 -12.65
C ALA A 22 -0.09 -1.94 -13.56
N GLY A 23 0.14 -2.14 -14.86
CA GLY A 23 0.32 -1.05 -15.83
C GLY A 23 1.73 -0.46 -15.86
N TRP A 24 2.69 -1.06 -15.17
CA TRP A 24 4.10 -0.72 -15.19
C TRP A 24 4.92 -1.76 -15.95
N SER A 25 5.96 -1.31 -16.66
CA SER A 25 6.99 -2.16 -17.26
C SER A 25 8.03 -2.51 -16.19
N MET A 26 7.84 -3.65 -15.54
CA MET A 26 8.65 -4.08 -14.39
C MET A 26 9.63 -5.20 -14.75
N PRO A 27 10.85 -5.22 -14.17
CA PRO A 27 11.76 -6.36 -14.31
C PRO A 27 11.16 -7.61 -13.68
N LEU A 28 11.00 -8.67 -14.48
CA LEU A 28 10.55 -9.99 -14.04
C LEU A 28 11.72 -10.84 -13.55
N ARG A 29 12.85 -10.79 -14.25
CA ARG A 29 14.10 -11.53 -13.93
C ARG A 29 15.27 -10.92 -14.69
N TYR A 30 16.49 -11.18 -14.23
CA TYR A 30 17.74 -10.80 -14.90
C TYR A 30 18.47 -12.03 -15.45
N THR A 31 18.52 -13.12 -14.68
CA THR A 31 19.23 -14.34 -15.09
C THR A 31 18.35 -15.59 -14.98
N SER A 32 17.91 -15.93 -13.78
CA SER A 32 17.09 -17.11 -13.50
C SER A 32 16.24 -16.86 -12.27
N GLU A 33 14.93 -17.04 -12.40
CA GLU A 33 13.97 -16.89 -11.28
C GLU A 33 14.34 -17.80 -10.10
N LEU A 34 14.81 -19.02 -10.39
CA LEU A 34 15.25 -19.96 -9.36
C LEU A 34 16.54 -19.50 -8.68
N ALA A 35 17.51 -19.00 -9.44
CA ALA A 35 18.77 -18.51 -8.87
C ALA A 35 18.55 -17.25 -8.02
N GLU A 36 17.71 -16.33 -8.51
CA GLU A 36 17.33 -15.10 -7.80
C GLU A 36 16.55 -15.43 -6.51
N HIS A 37 15.62 -16.38 -6.56
CA HIS A 37 14.92 -16.86 -5.36
C HIS A 37 15.88 -17.46 -4.34
N HIS A 38 16.79 -18.35 -4.76
CA HIS A 38 17.77 -18.93 -3.87
C HIS A 38 18.68 -17.85 -3.26
N ALA A 39 19.17 -16.90 -4.05
CA ALA A 39 20.01 -15.80 -3.57
C ALA A 39 19.34 -14.99 -2.45
N VAL A 40 18.06 -14.63 -2.62
CA VAL A 40 17.27 -13.93 -1.60
C VAL A 40 17.11 -14.75 -0.32
N ARG A 41 16.97 -16.08 -0.47
CA ARG A 41 16.79 -17.00 0.67
C ARG A 41 18.06 -17.31 1.43
N THR A 42 19.22 -17.29 0.78
CA THR A 42 20.48 -17.77 1.37
C THR A 42 21.53 -16.70 1.55
N ILE A 43 21.43 -15.56 0.86
CA ILE A 43 22.44 -14.49 0.87
C ILE A 43 21.76 -13.12 1.05
N ALA A 44 21.22 -12.56 -0.03
CA ALA A 44 20.57 -11.25 -0.09
C ALA A 44 19.89 -11.07 -1.45
N GLY A 45 18.97 -10.10 -1.55
CA GLY A 45 18.41 -9.66 -2.82
C GLY A 45 18.02 -8.18 -2.77
N ILE A 46 18.03 -7.54 -3.93
CA ILE A 46 17.63 -6.14 -4.13
C ILE A 46 16.42 -6.14 -5.06
N PHE A 47 15.39 -5.39 -4.68
CA PHE A 47 14.14 -5.30 -5.44
C PHE A 47 13.82 -3.84 -5.75
N ASP A 48 13.44 -3.54 -7.00
CA ASP A 48 12.87 -2.26 -7.35
C ASP A 48 11.36 -2.25 -7.03
N LEU A 49 11.01 -1.57 -5.94
CA LEU A 49 9.62 -1.39 -5.50
C LEU A 49 9.09 0.01 -5.80
N THR A 50 9.76 0.80 -6.64
CA THR A 50 9.42 2.21 -6.87
C THR A 50 8.06 2.41 -7.55
N HIS A 51 7.51 1.36 -8.15
CA HIS A 51 6.14 1.39 -8.69
C HIS A 51 5.05 1.37 -7.60
N MET A 52 5.41 1.02 -6.36
CA MET A 52 4.51 1.03 -5.21
C MET A 52 4.22 2.46 -4.80
N GLY A 53 2.97 2.72 -4.42
CA GLY A 53 2.60 3.98 -3.80
C GLY A 53 3.18 4.08 -2.39
N GLU A 54 3.70 5.24 -2.03
CA GLU A 54 4.13 5.59 -0.69
C GLU A 54 3.08 6.50 -0.04
N ILE A 55 2.76 6.25 1.23
CA ILE A 55 1.79 7.04 2.00
C ILE A 55 2.46 7.44 3.31
N GLU A 56 2.58 8.74 3.53
CA GLU A 56 3.08 9.31 4.78
C GLU A 56 1.89 9.76 5.67
N LEU A 57 1.92 9.38 6.94
CA LEU A 57 1.00 9.89 7.96
C LEU A 57 1.77 10.79 8.93
N SER A 58 1.30 12.02 9.10
CA SER A 58 1.92 13.00 10.00
C SER A 58 0.93 13.57 11.01
N GLY A 59 1.47 14.06 12.13
CA GLY A 59 0.72 14.64 13.24
C GLY A 59 0.70 13.79 14.51
N PRO A 60 0.30 14.36 15.67
CA PRO A 60 0.45 13.72 16.98
C PRO A 60 -0.26 12.36 17.13
N GLU A 61 -1.30 12.11 16.33
CA GLU A 61 -2.13 10.90 16.41
C GLU A 61 -1.78 9.86 15.34
N ALA A 62 -0.73 10.06 14.53
CA ALA A 62 -0.38 9.15 13.44
C ALA A 62 -0.16 7.71 13.92
N GLY A 63 0.50 7.54 15.08
CA GLY A 63 0.69 6.21 15.70
C GLY A 63 -0.63 5.52 16.02
N ARG A 64 -1.59 6.25 16.60
CA ARG A 64 -2.91 5.70 16.94
C ARG A 64 -3.75 5.36 15.71
N ALA A 65 -3.59 6.11 14.62
CA ALA A 65 -4.20 5.75 13.34
C ALA A 65 -3.63 4.43 12.79
N LEU A 66 -2.33 4.18 12.98
CA LEU A 66 -1.64 2.95 12.57
C LEU A 66 -1.95 1.73 13.46
N ASP A 67 -2.52 1.94 14.66
CA ASP A 67 -3.04 0.84 15.49
C ASP A 67 -4.30 0.17 14.92
N HIS A 68 -4.86 0.71 13.82
CA HIS A 68 -6.04 0.17 13.16
C HIS A 68 -5.70 -0.34 11.75
N PRO A 69 -6.37 -1.40 11.23
CA PRO A 69 -6.19 -1.83 9.86
C PRO A 69 -6.55 -0.73 8.86
N ILE A 70 -5.68 -0.48 7.88
CA ILE A 70 -5.92 0.44 6.79
C ILE A 70 -6.06 -0.36 5.50
N ALA A 71 -7.08 -0.04 4.71
CA ALA A 71 -7.30 -0.60 3.39
C ALA A 71 -7.71 0.51 2.42
N MET A 72 -7.48 0.27 1.13
CA MET A 72 -7.92 1.14 0.04
C MET A 72 -8.80 0.33 -0.90
N ALA A 73 -9.91 0.93 -1.34
CA ALA A 73 -10.83 0.33 -2.29
C ALA A 73 -11.35 1.41 -3.25
N TYR A 74 -11.70 1.00 -4.46
CA TYR A 74 -12.42 1.86 -5.39
C TYR A 74 -13.92 1.70 -5.19
N LEU A 75 -14.63 2.82 -5.13
CA LEU A 75 -16.09 2.86 -5.20
C LEU A 75 -16.52 3.39 -6.56
N PRO A 76 -17.61 2.86 -7.16
CA PRO A 76 -18.28 3.54 -8.25
C PRO A 76 -18.61 4.99 -7.86
N THR A 77 -18.48 5.94 -8.78
CA THR A 77 -18.71 7.37 -8.49
C THR A 77 -20.11 7.64 -7.95
N GLY A 78 -21.13 6.90 -8.40
CA GLY A 78 -22.49 6.98 -7.86
C GLY A 78 -22.66 6.48 -6.40
N ARG A 79 -21.61 5.90 -5.81
CA ARG A 79 -21.58 5.39 -4.42
C ARG A 79 -20.52 6.07 -3.55
N SER A 80 -19.89 7.15 -4.01
CA SER A 80 -18.87 7.87 -3.24
C SER A 80 -19.43 9.03 -2.41
N ALA A 81 -20.75 9.23 -2.39
CA ALA A 81 -21.37 10.29 -1.59
C ALA A 81 -21.31 9.94 -0.09
N PRO A 82 -20.96 10.89 0.80
CA PRO A 82 -21.04 10.70 2.24
C PRO A 82 -22.42 10.21 2.68
N GLY A 83 -22.47 9.33 3.68
CA GLY A 83 -23.68 8.65 4.14
C GLY A 83 -23.97 7.33 3.41
N THR A 84 -23.33 7.06 2.26
CA THR A 84 -23.53 5.83 1.50
C THR A 84 -23.02 4.62 2.28
N GLU A 85 -23.89 3.64 2.52
CA GLU A 85 -23.51 2.35 3.09
C GLU A 85 -22.91 1.43 2.02
N VAL A 86 -21.82 0.78 2.37
CA VAL A 86 -21.10 -0.18 1.53
C VAL A 86 -20.77 -1.41 2.35
N LEU A 87 -20.63 -2.56 1.69
CA LEU A 87 -20.13 -3.78 2.33
C LEU A 87 -18.67 -3.95 1.93
N VAL A 88 -17.80 -4.12 2.92
CA VAL A 88 -16.39 -4.45 2.73
C VAL A 88 -16.23 -5.95 2.90
N ASP A 89 -15.72 -6.62 1.88
CA ASP A 89 -15.36 -8.03 1.98
C ASP A 89 -13.97 -8.15 2.62
N ILE A 90 -13.92 -8.72 3.82
CA ILE A 90 -12.71 -9.05 4.55
C ILE A 90 -12.60 -10.57 4.62
N ARG A 91 -11.87 -11.16 3.68
CA ARG A 91 -11.61 -12.61 3.61
C ARG A 91 -12.89 -13.46 3.62
N GLY A 92 -13.93 -13.01 2.92
CA GLY A 92 -15.24 -13.66 2.82
C GLY A 92 -16.27 -13.20 3.87
N SER A 93 -15.86 -12.42 4.90
CA SER A 93 -16.80 -11.74 5.80
C SER A 93 -17.23 -10.42 5.19
N LYS A 94 -18.53 -10.12 5.17
CA LYS A 94 -19.05 -8.83 4.70
C LYS A 94 -19.29 -7.93 5.89
N GLU A 95 -18.41 -6.96 6.09
CA GLU A 95 -18.53 -5.95 7.14
C GLU A 95 -19.22 -4.69 6.59
N PRO A 96 -20.25 -4.16 7.26
CA PRO A 96 -20.84 -2.88 6.87
C PRO A 96 -19.87 -1.74 7.15
N ALA A 97 -19.74 -0.83 6.18
CA ALA A 97 -19.00 0.41 6.31
C ALA A 97 -19.80 1.56 5.70
N GLN A 98 -19.46 2.79 6.07
CA GLN A 98 -20.11 3.99 5.57
C GLN A 98 -19.07 4.93 4.98
N VAL A 99 -19.39 5.52 3.83
CA VAL A 99 -18.63 6.65 3.30
C VAL A 99 -18.90 7.84 4.22
N VAL A 100 -17.87 8.39 4.84
CA VAL A 100 -17.99 9.55 5.74
C VAL A 100 -17.25 10.75 5.18
N GLU A 101 -17.72 11.95 5.50
CA GLU A 101 -16.95 13.17 5.21
C GLU A 101 -15.65 13.19 6.00
N LEU A 102 -14.64 13.82 5.41
CA LEU A 102 -13.41 14.10 6.13
C LEU A 102 -13.65 15.23 7.16
N PRO A 103 -13.06 15.14 8.37
CA PRO A 103 -12.18 14.06 8.83
C PRO A 103 -12.98 12.85 9.34
N PHE A 104 -12.66 11.66 8.82
CA PHE A 104 -13.32 10.40 9.23
C PHE A 104 -12.91 9.94 10.64
N TYR A 105 -11.78 10.45 11.15
CA TYR A 105 -11.31 10.21 12.51
C TYR A 105 -11.60 11.44 13.39
N ARG A 106 -12.39 11.25 14.45
CA ARG A 106 -12.59 12.24 15.51
C ARG A 106 -11.85 11.82 16.77
N ARG A 107 -11.09 12.75 17.35
CA ARG A 107 -10.48 12.58 18.67
C ARG A 107 -11.55 12.33 19.73
N GLN A 108 -11.36 11.31 20.55
CA GLN A 108 -11.83 11.38 21.93
C GLN A 108 -10.75 12.12 22.74
N ALA A 109 -11.14 13.07 23.59
CA ALA A 109 -10.20 13.77 24.44
C ALA A 109 -9.41 12.75 25.28
N CYS A 110 -8.07 12.88 25.28
CA CYS A 110 -7.23 12.11 26.18
C CYS A 110 -7.61 12.49 27.63
N PRO A 111 -7.98 11.52 28.49
CA PRO A 111 -8.10 11.80 29.92
C PRO A 111 -6.78 12.36 30.44
N PRO A 112 -6.78 13.37 31.32
CA PRO A 112 -5.53 13.90 31.89
C PRO A 112 -4.73 12.74 32.49
N GLN A 113 -3.49 12.59 32.03
CA GLN A 113 -2.58 11.59 32.58
C GLN A 113 -2.18 12.03 33.99
N GLU A 114 -2.68 11.32 34.99
CA GLU A 114 -2.29 11.55 36.37
C GLU A 114 -0.81 11.15 36.52
N ASN A 115 0.04 12.15 36.73
CA ASN A 115 1.46 11.97 36.97
C ASN A 115 1.67 11.00 38.14
N ARG A 116 2.05 9.75 37.83
CA ARG A 116 2.58 8.85 38.83
C ARG A 116 3.94 9.39 39.25
N SER A 117 3.98 9.89 40.49
CA SER A 117 5.16 10.38 41.20
C SER A 117 6.11 9.24 41.54
#